data_AF-A0A6I1EWQ0-F1
#
_entry.id   AF-A0A6I1EWQ0-F1
#
_cell.length_a   1.000
_cell.length_b   1.000
_cell.length_c   1.000
_cell.angle_alpha   90.00
_cell.angle_beta   90.00
_cell.angle_gamma   90.00
#
_symmetry.space_group_name_H-M   'P 1'
#
loop_
_entity.id
_entity.type
_entity.pdbx_description
1 polymer ?
#
loop_
_entity_poly.entity_id
_entity_poly.type
_entity_poly.pdbx_seq_one_letter_code
_entity_poly.pdbx_strand_id
1 'polypeptide(L)'
;MEALFSWAINILITVYLIIDSKKYGKSPVLWGILGFFFGTIALGIYLIRTDRKLLGWIVLIVSTIFYILVILFFIAVLFLAFS
;
A
#
# COMPACT_ATOMS: atom_id res chain seq x y z
N MET A 1 12.11 -11.43 -12.95
CA MET A 1 10.75 -11.06 -13.39
C MET A 1 9.85 -10.63 -12.23
N GLU A 2 9.97 -11.21 -11.04
CA GLU A 2 9.10 -10.92 -9.87
C GLU A 2 9.23 -9.50 -9.29
N ALA A 3 10.45 -8.95 -9.25
CA ALA A 3 10.66 -7.57 -8.79
C ALA A 3 9.95 -6.53 -9.67
N LEU A 4 9.93 -6.72 -11.00
CA LEU A 4 9.25 -5.79 -11.91
C LEU A 4 7.73 -5.78 -11.69
N PHE A 5 7.14 -6.93 -11.32
CA PHE A 5 5.71 -7.06 -11.01
C PHE A 5 5.32 -6.28 -9.75
N SER A 6 6.15 -6.35 -8.71
CA SER A 6 5.91 -5.63 -7.45
C SER A 6 6.01 -4.11 -7.62
N TRP A 7 6.96 -3.65 -8.44
CA TRP A 7 7.10 -2.23 -8.79
C TRP A 7 5.93 -1.73 -9.66
N ALA A 8 5.44 -2.56 -10.58
CA ALA A 8 4.28 -2.21 -11.41
C ALA A 8 3.01 -1.98 -10.57
N ILE A 9 2.78 -2.78 -9.52
CA ILE A 9 1.64 -2.60 -8.62
C ILE A 9 1.70 -1.26 -7.88
N ASN A 10 2.87 -0.89 -7.32
CA ASN A 10 3.03 0.40 -6.65
C ASN A 10 2.83 1.59 -7.61
N ILE A 11 3.33 1.48 -8.84
CA ILE A 11 3.12 2.49 -9.88
C ILE A 11 1.63 2.60 -10.22
N LEU A 12 0.92 1.48 -10.40
CA LEU A 12 -0.52 1.48 -10.67
C LEU A 12 -1.32 2.13 -9.53
N ILE A 13 -0.99 1.82 -8.28
CA ILE A 13 -1.60 2.43 -7.09
C ILE A 13 -1.34 3.95 -7.08
N THR A 14 -0.11 4.35 -7.36
CA THR A 14 0.29 5.77 -7.42
C THR A 14 -0.51 6.52 -8.49
N VAL A 15 -0.57 5.97 -9.71
CA VAL A 15 -1.34 6.55 -10.81
C VAL A 15 -2.83 6.63 -10.47
N TYR A 16 -3.39 5.56 -9.90
CA TYR A 16 -4.77 5.54 -9.42
C TYR A 16 -5.06 6.66 -8.43
N LEU A 17 -4.22 6.81 -7.41
CA LEU A 17 -4.36 7.83 -6.38
C LEU A 17 -4.23 9.24 -6.96
N ILE A 18 -3.30 9.50 -7.88
CA ILE A 18 -3.14 10.82 -8.54
C ILE A 18 -4.38 11.18 -9.37
N ILE A 19 -4.94 10.23 -10.12
CA ILE A 19 -6.11 10.48 -10.98
C ILE A 19 -7.36 10.66 -10.14
N ASP A 20 -7.60 9.76 -9.19
CA ASP A 20 -8.83 9.72 -8.42
C ASP A 20 -8.90 10.86 -7.40
N SER A 21 -7.77 11.23 -6.78
CA SER A 21 -7.72 12.31 -5.78
C SER A 21 -8.21 13.65 -6.30
N LYS A 22 -8.02 13.93 -7.60
CA LYS A 22 -8.55 15.12 -8.27
C LYS A 22 -10.07 15.22 -8.18
N LYS A 23 -10.77 14.08 -8.26
CA LYS A 23 -12.25 14.02 -8.19
C LYS A 23 -12.78 14.38 -6.80
N TYR A 24 -11.98 14.15 -5.76
CA TYR A 24 -12.34 14.42 -4.36
C TYR A 24 -11.72 15.72 -3.82
N GLY A 25 -11.19 16.58 -4.71
CA GLY A 25 -10.57 17.86 -4.33
C GLY A 25 -9.34 17.71 -3.42
N LYS A 26 -8.67 16.55 -3.45
CA LYS A 26 -7.45 16.29 -2.67
C LYS A 26 -6.21 16.55 -3.52
N SER A 27 -5.10 16.91 -2.88
CA SER A 27 -3.82 17.14 -3.55
C SER A 27 -3.33 15.86 -4.25
N PRO A 28 -3.19 15.86 -5.59
CA PRO A 28 -2.75 14.68 -6.34
C PRO A 28 -1.30 14.32 -6.06
N VAL A 29 -0.46 15.33 -5.86
CA VAL A 29 0.97 15.16 -5.60
C VAL A 29 1.20 14.48 -4.25
N LEU A 30 0.47 14.90 -3.20
CA LEU A 30 0.55 14.28 -1.87
C LEU A 30 0.16 12.81 -1.92
N TRP A 31 -0.98 12.50 -2.55
CA TRP A 31 -1.45 11.12 -2.65
C TRP A 31 -0.59 10.26 -3.58
N GLY A 32 0.03 10.85 -4.60
CA GLY A 32 1.01 10.17 -5.44
C GLY A 32 2.26 9.77 -4.66
N ILE A 33 2.84 10.70 -3.88
CA ILE A 33 4.01 10.40 -3.05
C ILE A 33 3.66 9.33 -2.00
N LEU A 34 2.52 9.48 -1.32
CA LEU A 34 2.07 8.48 -0.33
C LEU A 34 1.83 7.11 -0.98
N GLY A 35 1.21 7.08 -2.16
CA GLY A 35 1.00 5.86 -2.94
C GLY A 35 2.29 5.16 -3.34
N PHE A 36 3.32 5.92 -3.71
CA PHE A 36 4.59 5.36 -4.14
C PHE A 36 5.38 4.73 -2.99
N PHE A 37 5.42 5.39 -1.82
CA PHE A 37 6.18 4.90 -0.66
C PHE A 37 5.43 3.86 0.18
N PHE A 38 4.11 4.03 0.35
CA PHE A 38 3.31 3.20 1.26
C PHE A 38 2.36 2.24 0.53
N GLY A 39 2.25 2.33 -0.79
CA GLY A 39 1.54 1.37 -1.63
C GLY A 39 0.10 1.13 -1.20
N THR A 40 -0.23 -0.13 -0.91
CA THR A 40 -1.58 -0.57 -0.53
C THR A 40 -2.06 0.05 0.79
N ILE A 41 -1.16 0.43 1.70
CA ILE A 41 -1.54 1.12 2.94
C ILE A 41 -2.08 2.52 2.60
N ALA A 42 -1.37 3.28 1.75
CA ALA A 42 -1.86 4.58 1.30
C ALA A 42 -3.19 4.47 0.55
N LEU A 43 -3.38 3.41 -0.24
CA LEU A 43 -4.65 3.12 -0.90
C LEU A 43 -5.78 2.85 0.11
N GLY A 44 -5.54 2.06 1.15
CA GLY A 44 -6.51 1.84 2.23
C GLY A 44 -6.92 3.14 2.93
N ILE A 45 -5.94 3.96 3.33
CA ILE A 45 -6.18 5.27 3.98
C ILE A 45 -6.94 6.20 3.03
N TYR A 46 -6.58 6.23 1.75
CA TYR A 46 -7.27 7.02 0.74
C TYR A 46 -8.74 6.66 0.64
N LEU A 47 -9.06 5.37 0.52
CA LEU A 47 -10.43 4.89 0.42
C LEU A 47 -11.26 5.26 1.66
N ILE A 48 -10.67 5.22 2.87
CA ILE A 48 -11.32 5.68 4.10
C ILE A 48 -11.67 7.18 4.03
N ARG A 49 -10.80 7.98 3.39
CA ARG A 49 -10.97 9.44 3.25
C ARG A 49 -11.91 9.84 2.10
N THR A 50 -12.19 8.95 1.15
CA THR A 50 -13.08 9.20 -0.01
C THR A 50 -14.42 8.46 0.12
N ASP A 51 -14.97 8.40 1.32
CA ASP A 51 -16.28 7.79 1.67
C ASP A 51 -16.43 6.29 1.37
N ARG A 52 -15.35 5.61 1.00
CA ARG A 52 -15.30 4.15 0.77
C ARG A 52 -14.73 3.43 1.99
N LYS A 53 -15.27 3.76 3.17
CA LYS A 53 -14.72 3.33 4.48
C LYS A 53 -14.58 1.81 4.64
N LEU A 54 -15.60 1.04 4.26
CA LEU A 54 -15.58 -0.42 4.35
C LEU A 54 -14.42 -1.03 3.54
N LEU A 55 -14.32 -0.66 2.26
CA LEU A 55 -13.23 -1.13 1.39
C LEU A 55 -11.87 -0.67 1.89
N GLY A 56 -11.76 0.57 2.34
CA GLY A 56 -10.53 1.11 2.87
C GLY A 56 -10.03 0.38 4.13
N TRP A 57 -10.93 0.05 5.06
CA TRP A 57 -10.58 -0.76 6.24
C TRP A 57 -10.17 -2.18 5.87
N ILE A 58 -10.87 -2.83 4.94
CA ILE A 58 -10.49 -4.17 4.46
C ILE A 58 -9.08 -4.14 3.88
N VAL A 59 -8.79 -3.22 2.96
CA VAL A 59 -7.45 -3.10 2.34
C VAL A 59 -6.39 -2.79 3.39
N LEU A 60 -6.68 -1.91 4.34
CA LEU A 60 -5.75 -1.53 5.40
C LEU A 60 -5.40 -2.72 6.31
N ILE A 61 -6.42 -3.47 6.78
CA ILE A 61 -6.24 -4.62 7.66
C ILE A 61 -5.49 -5.74 6.94
N VAL A 62 -5.90 -6.08 5.72
CA VAL A 62 -5.24 -7.13 4.92
C VAL A 62 -3.78 -6.77 4.64
N SER A 63 -3.51 -5.52 4.25
CA SER A 63 -2.15 -5.05 4.02
C SER A 63 -1.32 -5.09 5.30
N THR A 64 -1.88 -4.64 6.43
CA THR A 64 -1.19 -4.64 7.72
C THR A 64 -0.81 -6.05 8.17
N ILE A 65 -1.74 -7.01 8.09
CA ILE A 65 -1.47 -8.41 8.41
C ILE A 65 -0.37 -8.97 7.49
N PHE A 66 -0.45 -8.69 6.18
CA PHE A 66 0.55 -9.14 5.23
C PHE A 66 1.96 -8.62 5.58
N TYR A 67 2.10 -7.32 5.86
CA TYR A 67 3.40 -6.74 6.27
C TYR A 67 3.93 -7.36 7.56
N ILE A 68 3.07 -7.60 8.56
CA ILE A 68 3.46 -8.25 9.81
C ILE A 68 3.99 -9.67 9.52
N LEU A 69 3.28 -10.46 8.71
CA LEU A 69 3.70 -11.82 8.36
C LEU A 69 5.03 -11.84 7.61
N VAL A 70 5.22 -10.92 6.66
CA VAL A 70 6.50 -10.79 5.93
C VAL A 70 7.65 -10.46 6.87
N ILE A 71 7.45 -9.51 7.79
CA ILE A 71 8.47 -9.14 8.79
C ILE A 71 8.81 -10.33 9.68
N LEU A 72 7.80 -11.04 10.20
CA LEU A 72 8.00 -12.23 11.02
C LEU A 72 8.75 -13.34 10.27
N PHE A 73 8.42 -13.54 8.98
CA PHE A 73 9.11 -14.50 8.13
C PHE A 73 10.60 -14.15 7.98
N PHE A 74 10.93 -12.89 7.68
CA PHE A 74 12.32 -12.45 7.60
C PHE A 74 13.08 -12.62 8.93
N ILE A 75 12.45 -12.28 10.06
CA ILE A 75 13.04 -12.51 11.39
C ILE A 75 13.32 -14.00 11.61
N ALA A 76 12.37 -14.88 11.30
CA ALA A 76 12.53 -16.32 11.45
C ALA A 76 13.65 -16.88 10.57
N VAL A 77 13.74 -16.43 9.31
CA VAL A 77 14.81 -16.81 8.38
C VAL A 77 16.17 -16.35 8.88
N LEU A 78 16.29 -15.10 9.35
CA LEU A 78 17.53 -14.58 9.93
C LEU A 78 17.93 -15.37 11.18
N PHE A 79 16.98 -15.65 12.07
CA PHE A 79 17.26 -16.43 13.27
C PHE A 79 17.82 -17.81 12.94
N LEU A 80 17.19 -18.54 12.01
CA LEU A 80 17.67 -19.85 11.55
C LEU A 80 19.01 -19.79 10.80
N ALA A 81 19.30 -18.71 10.09
CA ALA A 81 20.54 -18.55 9.35
C ALA A 81 21.75 -18.26 10.26
N PHE A 82 21.52 -17.71 11.46
CA PHE A 82 22.56 -17.32 12.42
C PHE A 82 22.55 -18.13 13.73
N SER A 83 21.68 -19.14 13.85
CA SER A 83 21.64 -20.11 14.96
C SER A 83 22.39 -21.39 14.61
#